data_AF-A0A2D7QKT7-F1
#
_entry.id   AF-A0A2D7QKT7-F1
#
_cell.length_a   1.000
_cell.length_b   1.000
_cell.length_c   1.000
_cell.angle_alpha   90.00
_cell.angle_beta   90.00
_cell.angle_gamma   90.00
#
_symmetry.space_group_name_H-M   'P 1'
#
loop_
_entity.id
_entity.type
_entity.pdbx_description
1 polymer ?
#
loop_
_entity_poly.entity_id
_entity_poly.type
_entity_poly.pdbx_seq_one_letter_code
_entity_poly.pdbx_strand_id
1 'polypeptide(L)'
;MQCPYCKSKESKVIDKRTTDRGNATRRRRQCLGCNKRFTTYERSETLDLFVVKKDGQKESFDRHKLLLSLSKACEKRPIEQDKIDNLVGEVLQRLIALRKSEVESYAIGEVVMDLLKNLDDVAYIRFASVYREFKDIHDFQKEVLQISSASEFAERPSEDTPSWLSVKEAVATFGLPERTLRRYISQRKVRSRLEDRVRLVYANDIRPPENDKKQGRWVDVKSAVSLFGMSERTIRRHISQGKIKSSLVNGKRLVYVKNQQKNTAT
;
A
#
# COMPACT_ATOMS: atom_id res chain seq x y z
N MET A 1 25.24 30.32 14.69
CA MET A 1 25.09 28.91 14.24
C MET A 1 26.43 28.22 14.32
N GLN A 2 26.53 27.03 14.91
CA GLN A 2 27.77 26.27 15.00
C GLN A 2 28.00 25.40 13.75
N CYS A 3 29.27 25.21 13.37
CA CYS A 3 29.64 24.30 12.30
C CYS A 3 29.35 22.83 12.71
N PRO A 4 28.63 22.05 11.90
CA PRO A 4 28.32 20.65 12.23
C PRO A 4 29.54 19.72 12.22
N TYR A 5 30.67 20.16 11.64
CA TYR A 5 31.87 19.32 11.49
C TYR A 5 32.90 19.56 12.58
N CYS A 6 33.19 20.82 12.92
CA CYS A 6 34.23 21.18 13.89
C CYS A 6 33.71 22.00 15.08
N LYS A 7 32.39 22.23 15.17
CA LYS A 7 31.73 23.00 16.23
C LYS A 7 32.17 24.47 16.37
N SER A 8 33.03 24.98 15.48
CA SER A 8 33.39 26.40 15.42
C SER A 8 32.14 27.27 15.24
N LYS A 9 32.09 28.42 15.94
CA LYS A 9 30.99 29.39 15.86
C LYS A 9 31.09 30.28 14.61
N GLU A 10 32.23 30.25 13.92
CA GLU A 10 32.53 31.15 12.82
C GLU A 10 32.20 30.52 11.46
N SER A 11 31.34 31.19 10.70
CA SER A 11 30.96 30.78 9.35
C SER A 11 30.59 31.97 8.47
N LYS A 12 30.90 31.87 7.17
CA LYS A 12 30.57 32.85 6.14
C LYS A 12 29.43 32.34 5.26
N VAL A 13 28.45 33.20 4.95
CA VAL A 13 27.38 32.88 3.99
C VAL A 13 27.91 33.03 2.56
N ILE A 14 27.76 31.99 1.74
CA ILE A 14 28.20 31.95 0.33
C ILE A 14 27.03 32.18 -0.62
N ASP A 15 25.91 31.51 -0.38
CA ASP A 15 24.73 31.54 -1.26
C ASP A 15 23.48 31.68 -0.40
N LYS A 16 22.55 32.54 -0.80
CA LYS A 16 21.26 32.79 -0.15
C LYS A 16 20.17 32.63 -1.19
N ARG A 17 19.26 31.69 -0.96
CA ARG A 17 18.06 31.48 -1.80
C ARG A 17 16.82 31.46 -0.93
N THR A 18 15.77 32.12 -1.38
CA THR A 18 14.43 32.01 -0.81
C THR A 18 13.77 30.78 -1.41
N THR A 19 13.15 29.90 -0.61
CA THR A 19 12.39 28.77 -1.15
C THR A 19 11.01 29.22 -1.63
N ASP A 20 10.47 28.57 -2.66
CA ASP A 20 9.35 28.99 -3.53
C ASP A 20 8.02 29.36 -2.85
N ARG A 21 7.88 29.18 -1.54
CA ARG A 21 6.70 29.61 -0.76
C ARG A 21 6.99 30.64 0.34
N GLY A 22 8.16 31.28 0.33
CA GLY A 22 8.50 32.37 1.26
C GLY A 22 8.74 31.97 2.73
N ASN A 23 8.44 30.72 3.10
CA ASN A 23 8.48 30.27 4.50
C ASN A 23 9.88 29.93 5.03
N ALA A 24 10.91 29.93 4.17
CA ALA A 24 12.28 29.65 4.58
C ALA A 24 13.31 30.32 3.66
N THR A 25 14.43 30.72 4.25
CA THR A 25 15.64 31.16 3.56
C THR A 25 16.71 30.07 3.69
N ARG A 26 17.09 29.46 2.57
CA ARG A 26 18.22 28.53 2.50
C ARG A 26 19.50 29.32 2.37
N ARG A 27 20.44 29.15 3.30
CA ARG A 27 21.78 29.74 3.26
C ARG A 27 22.84 28.65 3.17
N ARG A 28 23.67 28.66 2.13
CA ARG A 28 24.88 27.83 2.06
C ARG A 28 26.00 28.58 2.77
N ARG A 29 26.56 27.99 3.82
CA ARG A 29 27.62 28.55 4.65
C ARG A 29 28.92 27.78 4.47
N GLN A 30 30.05 28.44 4.65
CA GLN A 30 31.37 27.84 4.79
C GLN A 30 31.91 28.13 6.19
N CYS A 31 32.39 27.10 6.89
CA CYS A 31 33.04 27.28 8.18
C CYS A 31 34.42 27.91 8.00
N LEU A 32 34.77 28.91 8.82
CA LEU A 32 36.09 29.53 8.79
C LEU A 32 37.17 28.67 9.48
N GLY A 33 36.79 27.80 10.42
CA GLY A 33 37.73 26.92 11.13
C GLY A 33 38.10 25.63 10.39
N CYS A 34 37.21 25.06 9.57
CA CYS A 34 37.49 23.80 8.85
C CYS A 34 37.24 23.87 7.33
N ASN A 35 36.89 25.04 6.80
CA ASN A 35 36.60 25.28 5.38
C ASN A 35 35.48 24.42 4.74
N LYS A 36 34.81 23.54 5.51
CA LYS A 36 33.69 22.74 5.02
C LYS A 36 32.44 23.57 4.80
N ARG A 37 31.67 23.22 3.77
CA ARG A 37 30.41 23.85 3.41
C ARG A 37 29.22 23.09 4.02
N PHE A 38 28.24 23.82 4.53
CA PHE A 38 27.00 23.26 5.06
C PHE A 38 25.81 24.16 4.70
N THR A 39 24.60 23.63 4.77
CA THR A 39 23.38 24.38 4.43
C THR A 39 22.56 24.59 5.70
N THR A 40 22.07 25.81 5.89
CA THR A 40 21.17 26.16 7.00
C THR A 40 19.87 26.69 6.44
N TYR A 41 18.76 26.32 7.05
CA TYR A 41 17.44 26.85 6.72
C TYR A 41 17.02 27.79 7.84
N GLU A 42 16.87 29.07 7.53
CA GLU A 42 16.34 30.07 8.44
C GLU A 42 14.85 30.26 8.15
N ARG A 43 14.00 30.15 9.16
CA ARG A 43 12.54 30.28 9.05
C ARG A 43 12.09 31.35 10.06
N SER A 44 11.15 32.21 9.69
CA SER A 44 10.55 33.17 10.62
C SER A 44 9.69 32.41 11.62
N GLU A 45 10.12 32.38 12.87
CA GLU A 45 9.41 31.74 13.98
C GLU A 45 8.55 32.80 14.67
N THR A 46 7.43 33.17 14.04
CA THR A 46 6.47 34.10 14.63
C THR A 46 5.08 33.54 14.47
N LEU A 47 4.73 32.67 15.42
CA LEU A 47 3.38 32.26 15.70
C LEU A 47 3.18 32.39 17.21
N ASP A 48 2.72 33.56 17.65
CA ASP A 48 2.22 33.77 19.00
C ASP A 48 0.83 33.14 19.12
N LEU A 49 0.82 31.80 19.06
CA LEU A 49 -0.39 30.97 19.08
C LEU A 49 -0.33 30.04 20.29
N PHE A 50 -1.37 30.06 21.11
CA PHE A 50 -1.55 29.09 22.18
C PHE A 50 -2.43 27.93 21.72
N VAL A 51 -2.04 26.72 22.08
CA VAL A 51 -2.80 25.50 21.84
C VAL A 51 -3.51 25.10 23.11
N VAL A 52 -4.84 25.02 23.05
CA VAL A 52 -5.67 24.51 24.14
C VAL A 52 -5.78 22.99 24.01
N LYS A 53 -5.17 22.25 24.93
CA LYS A 53 -5.19 20.78 24.97
C LYS A 53 -6.57 20.25 25.41
N LYS A 54 -6.79 18.95 25.23
CA LYS A 54 -8.04 18.26 25.59
C LYS A 54 -8.40 18.37 27.09
N ASP A 55 -7.39 18.46 27.95
CA ASP A 55 -7.51 18.68 29.39
C ASP A 55 -7.65 20.16 29.78
N GLY A 56 -7.73 21.06 28.80
CA GLY A 56 -7.86 22.51 29.00
C GLY A 56 -6.53 23.24 29.24
N GLN A 57 -5.40 22.52 29.33
CA GLN A 57 -4.10 23.15 29.49
C GLN A 57 -3.72 23.96 28.24
N LYS A 58 -3.14 25.15 28.47
CA LYS A 58 -2.64 26.02 27.40
C LYS A 58 -1.15 25.86 27.26
N GLU A 59 -0.70 25.60 26.05
CA GLU A 59 0.72 25.48 25.72
C GLU A 59 1.05 26.36 24.51
N SER A 60 2.23 26.97 24.48
CA SER A 60 2.71 27.64 23.27
C SER A 60 2.79 26.65 22.10
N PHE A 61 2.34 27.06 20.91
CA PHE A 61 2.46 26.25 19.72
C PHE A 61 3.93 25.94 19.43
N ASP A 62 4.25 24.65 19.29
CA ASP A 62 5.59 24.17 18.96
C ASP A 62 5.55 23.43 17.62
N ARG A 63 6.21 24.03 16.61
CA ARG A 63 6.34 23.45 15.27
C ARG A 63 7.05 22.10 15.30
N HIS A 64 8.05 21.94 16.16
CA HIS A 64 8.84 20.71 16.25
C HIS A 64 7.98 19.54 16.73
N LYS A 65 7.05 19.77 17.67
CA LYS A 65 6.08 18.75 18.11
C LYS A 65 5.19 18.28 16.96
N LEU A 66 4.71 19.21 16.13
CA LEU A 66 3.89 18.87 14.97
C LEU A 66 4.68 18.08 13.92
N LEU A 67 5.94 18.45 13.68
CA LEU A 67 6.81 17.72 12.76
C LEU A 67 7.07 16.29 13.25
N LEU A 68 7.36 16.11 14.55
CA LEU A 68 7.58 14.79 15.13
C LEU A 68 6.33 13.90 15.05
N SER A 69 5.14 14.43 15.32
CA SER A 69 3.90 13.67 15.24
C SER A 69 3.61 13.21 13.81
N LEU A 70 3.80 14.10 12.83
CA LEU A 70 3.66 13.80 11.40
C LEU A 70 4.70 12.78 10.92
N SER A 71 5.96 12.94 11.33
CA SER A 71 7.03 12.01 10.98
C SER A 71 6.74 10.60 11.49
N LYS A 72 6.15 10.49 12.69
CA LYS A 72 5.74 9.20 13.25
C LYS A 72 4.59 8.57 12.47
N ALA A 73 3.60 9.37 12.03
CA ALA A 73 2.51 8.88 11.19
C ALA A 73 3.02 8.39 9.82
N CYS A 74 3.98 9.11 9.23
CA CYS A 74 4.57 8.82 7.92
C CYS A 74 5.66 7.74 7.94
N GLU A 75 5.96 7.12 9.08
CA GLU A 75 7.08 6.19 9.22
C GLU A 75 6.92 4.98 8.26
N LYS A 76 8.01 4.60 7.57
CA LYS A 76 8.04 3.49 6.60
C LYS A 76 7.09 3.67 5.39
N ARG A 77 6.65 4.90 5.10
CA ARG A 77 5.93 5.24 3.87
C ARG A 77 6.89 5.85 2.85
N PRO A 78 6.61 5.74 1.54
CA PRO A 78 7.41 6.36 0.49
C PRO A 78 7.13 7.87 0.38
N ILE A 79 7.24 8.60 1.49
CA ILE A 79 6.99 10.03 1.58
C ILE A 79 8.33 10.73 1.80
N GLU A 80 8.67 11.66 0.91
CA GLU A 80 9.88 12.48 1.04
C GLU A 80 9.76 13.45 2.21
N GLN A 81 10.86 13.68 2.92
CA GLN A 81 10.91 14.60 4.06
C GLN A 81 10.45 16.01 3.69
N ASP A 82 10.77 16.47 2.48
CA ASP A 82 10.36 17.78 1.97
C ASP A 82 8.84 17.92 1.88
N LYS A 83 8.10 16.85 1.58
CA LYS A 83 6.64 16.85 1.58
C LYS A 83 6.07 17.02 2.98
N ILE A 84 6.70 16.39 3.98
CA ILE A 84 6.31 16.54 5.40
C ILE A 84 6.56 17.99 5.85
N ASP A 85 7.72 18.54 5.52
CA ASP A 85 8.08 19.93 5.84
C ASP A 85 7.12 20.94 5.19
N ASN A 86 6.70 20.67 3.95
CA ASN A 86 5.70 21.46 3.23
C ASN A 86 4.32 21.36 3.88
N LEU A 87 3.89 20.15 4.28
CA LEU A 87 2.62 19.93 4.97
C LEU A 87 2.58 20.72 6.30
N VAL A 88 3.65 20.66 7.10
CA VAL A 88 3.77 21.49 8.32
C VAL A 88 3.64 22.96 7.97
N GLY A 89 4.29 23.42 6.90
CA GLY A 89 4.17 24.80 6.43
C GLY A 89 2.73 25.19 6.08
N GLU A 90 1.99 24.32 5.41
CA GLU A 90 0.59 24.55 5.06
C GLU A 90 -0.33 24.58 6.28
N VAL A 91 -0.12 23.69 7.26
CA VAL A 91 -0.83 23.75 8.54
C VAL A 91 -0.64 25.11 9.20
N LEU A 92 0.61 25.60 9.28
CA LEU A 92 0.87 26.91 9.88
C LEU A 92 0.18 28.05 9.13
N GLN A 93 0.21 28.03 7.80
CA GLN A 93 -0.48 29.03 7.00
C GLN A 93 -1.99 29.04 7.28
N ARG A 94 -2.62 27.87 7.41
CA ARG A 94 -4.03 27.75 7.78
C ARG A 94 -4.29 28.27 9.20
N LEU A 95 -3.41 27.97 10.16
CA LEU A 95 -3.53 28.48 11.53
C LEU A 95 -3.40 30.01 11.61
N ILE A 96 -2.46 30.60 10.88
CA ILE A 96 -2.30 32.06 10.77
C ILE A 96 -3.56 32.69 10.16
N ALA A 97 -4.12 32.08 9.13
CA ALA A 97 -5.30 32.57 8.44
C ALA A 97 -6.54 32.66 9.35
N LEU A 98 -6.61 31.84 10.41
CA LEU A 98 -7.70 31.91 11.40
C LEU A 98 -7.68 33.20 12.23
N ARG A 99 -6.56 33.91 12.31
CA ARG A 99 -6.36 35.13 13.11
C ARG A 99 -6.77 34.99 14.59
N LYS A 100 -6.62 33.79 15.15
CA LYS A 100 -6.88 33.52 16.56
C LYS A 100 -5.57 33.45 17.33
N SER A 101 -5.56 33.98 18.56
CA SER A 101 -4.45 33.82 19.49
C SER A 101 -4.45 32.44 20.17
N GLU A 102 -5.61 31.79 20.22
CA GLU A 102 -5.81 30.48 20.83
C GLU A 102 -6.52 29.53 19.87
N VAL A 103 -6.02 28.30 19.75
CA VAL A 103 -6.60 27.26 18.90
C VAL A 103 -6.66 25.97 19.68
N GLU A 104 -7.79 25.28 19.59
CA GLU A 104 -7.92 23.96 20.18
C GLU A 104 -7.00 22.97 19.50
N SER A 105 -6.38 22.12 20.31
CA SER A 105 -5.61 20.99 19.82
C SER A 105 -6.40 20.17 18.83
N TYR A 106 -7.75 20.04 19.00
CA TYR A 106 -8.73 19.38 18.11
C TYR A 106 -8.82 20.01 16.70
N ALA A 107 -8.75 21.33 16.60
CA ALA A 107 -8.81 22.01 15.31
C ALA A 107 -7.52 21.82 14.50
N ILE A 108 -6.37 21.76 15.18
CA ILE A 108 -5.06 21.57 14.51
C ILE A 108 -4.98 20.19 13.85
N GLY A 109 -5.46 19.14 14.53
CA GLY A 109 -5.41 17.79 14.01
C GLY A 109 -6.40 17.54 12.88
N GLU A 110 -7.58 18.18 12.89
CA GLU A 110 -8.49 18.15 11.73
C GLU A 110 -7.82 18.76 10.49
N VAL A 111 -7.17 19.92 10.63
CA VAL A 111 -6.40 20.53 9.53
C VAL A 111 -5.29 19.60 9.03
N VAL A 112 -4.60 18.90 9.94
CA VAL A 112 -3.55 17.93 9.59
C VAL A 112 -4.13 16.72 8.87
N MET A 113 -5.27 16.19 9.35
CA MET A 113 -5.96 15.05 8.75
C MET A 113 -6.41 15.36 7.33
N ASP A 114 -6.99 16.54 7.08
CA ASP A 114 -7.39 16.97 5.73
C ASP A 114 -6.20 17.00 4.76
N LEU A 115 -5.04 17.46 5.21
CA LEU A 115 -3.82 17.51 4.40
C LEU A 115 -3.22 16.11 4.17
N LEU A 116 -3.19 15.28 5.21
CA LEU A 116 -2.68 13.91 5.14
C LEU A 116 -3.54 13.03 4.24
N LYS A 117 -4.86 13.22 4.24
CA LYS A 117 -5.79 12.46 3.40
C LYS A 117 -5.46 12.59 1.91
N ASN A 118 -4.95 13.75 1.48
CA ASN A 118 -4.52 13.97 0.10
C ASN A 118 -3.10 13.45 -0.19
N LEU A 119 -2.32 13.15 0.85
CA LEU A 119 -0.91 12.78 0.75
C LEU A 119 -0.70 11.27 0.83
N ASP A 120 -1.29 10.61 1.82
CA ASP A 120 -1.19 9.16 2.02
C ASP A 120 -2.28 8.64 2.98
N ASP A 121 -3.11 7.72 2.47
CA ASP A 121 -4.22 7.12 3.22
C ASP A 121 -3.76 6.40 4.50
N VAL A 122 -2.61 5.72 4.46
CA VAL A 122 -2.09 4.96 5.62
C VAL A 122 -1.55 5.90 6.69
N ALA A 123 -0.85 6.97 6.29
CA ALA A 123 -0.38 8.00 7.20
C ALA A 123 -1.56 8.75 7.85
N TYR A 124 -2.62 9.05 7.09
CA TYR A 124 -3.88 9.58 7.62
C TYR A 124 -4.44 8.66 8.72
N ILE A 125 -4.62 7.37 8.44
CA ILE A 125 -5.22 6.41 9.38
C ILE A 125 -4.40 6.34 10.69
N ARG A 126 -3.07 6.29 10.57
CA ARG A 126 -2.18 6.28 11.75
C ARG A 126 -2.28 7.55 12.56
N PHE A 127 -2.32 8.70 11.90
CA PHE A 127 -2.50 9.97 12.60
C PHE A 127 -3.85 10.05 13.30
N ALA A 128 -4.92 9.69 12.58
CA ALA A 128 -6.29 9.64 13.10
C ALA A 128 -6.42 8.69 14.30
N SER A 129 -5.71 7.56 14.32
CA SER A 129 -5.76 6.60 15.44
C SER A 129 -5.28 7.16 16.77
N VAL A 130 -4.31 8.06 16.76
CA VAL A 130 -3.81 8.71 17.98
C VAL A 130 -4.76 9.82 18.41
N TYR A 131 -5.39 10.48 17.45
CA TYR A 131 -6.09 11.73 17.67
C TYR A 131 -7.57 11.58 17.97
N ARG A 132 -8.26 10.68 17.26
CA ARG A 132 -9.68 10.39 17.46
C ARG A 132 -9.94 9.36 18.56
N GLU A 133 -8.88 8.78 19.14
CA GLU A 133 -8.96 7.78 20.22
C GLU A 133 -10.05 6.75 19.95
N PHE A 134 -10.00 6.08 18.79
CA PHE A 134 -11.04 5.13 18.39
C PHE A 134 -11.31 4.13 19.51
N LYS A 135 -12.51 4.22 20.09
CA LYS A 135 -12.92 3.37 21.22
C LYS A 135 -13.30 1.96 20.75
N ASP A 136 -13.74 1.85 19.50
CA ASP A 136 -14.23 0.63 18.89
C ASP A 136 -13.61 0.41 17.49
N ILE A 137 -13.36 -0.86 17.17
CA ILE A 137 -12.93 -1.35 15.86
C ILE A 137 -13.95 -0.96 14.78
N HIS A 138 -15.24 -0.89 15.12
CA HIS A 138 -16.27 -0.46 14.17
C HIS A 138 -16.12 1.00 13.72
N ASP A 139 -15.72 1.91 14.60
CA ASP A 139 -15.49 3.31 14.23
C ASP A 139 -14.23 3.45 13.36
N PHE A 140 -13.21 2.64 13.64
CA PHE A 140 -12.04 2.54 12.79
C PHE A 140 -12.39 1.99 11.39
N GLN A 141 -13.22 0.95 11.31
CA GLN A 141 -13.69 0.39 10.04
C GLN A 141 -14.46 1.42 9.20
N LYS A 142 -15.35 2.21 9.82
CA LYS A 142 -16.08 3.28 9.12
C LYS A 142 -15.15 4.31 8.51
N GLU A 143 -14.12 4.74 9.24
CA GLU A 143 -13.12 5.68 8.73
C GLU A 143 -12.31 5.07 7.58
N VAL A 144 -11.87 3.82 7.71
CA VAL A 144 -11.15 3.11 6.63
C VAL A 144 -12.02 3.03 5.38
N LEU A 145 -13.31 2.69 5.52
CA LEU A 145 -14.25 2.62 4.40
C LEU A 145 -14.49 3.97 3.71
N GLN A 146 -14.49 5.07 4.47
CA GLN A 146 -14.61 6.41 3.88
C GLN A 146 -13.40 6.77 3.01
N ILE A 147 -12.19 6.31 3.38
CA ILE A 147 -10.97 6.57 2.62
C ILE A 147 -10.85 5.60 1.43
N SER A 148 -11.16 4.31 1.64
CA SER A 148 -11.06 3.28 0.60
C SER A 148 -12.06 3.46 -0.54
N SER A 149 -13.06 4.34 -0.38
CA SER A 149 -13.96 4.71 -1.47
C SER A 149 -13.26 5.48 -2.61
N ALA A 150 -12.01 5.92 -2.44
CA ALA A 150 -11.25 6.70 -3.43
C ALA A 150 -10.01 6.00 -4.03
N SER A 151 -9.50 4.91 -3.45
CA SER A 151 -8.32 4.22 -3.97
C SER A 151 -8.52 2.70 -3.99
N GLU A 152 -8.16 2.12 -5.14
CA GLU A 152 -8.29 0.72 -5.52
C GLU A 152 -7.96 -0.27 -4.39
N PHE A 153 -8.94 -0.59 -3.57
CA PHE A 153 -9.23 -2.00 -3.40
C PHE A 153 -9.79 -2.46 -4.74
N ALA A 154 -8.91 -3.01 -5.57
CA ALA A 154 -9.30 -4.24 -6.23
C ALA A 154 -9.72 -5.18 -5.10
N GLU A 155 -10.99 -5.06 -4.70
CA GLU A 155 -11.71 -6.09 -4.00
C GLU A 155 -11.31 -7.37 -4.73
N ARG A 156 -10.54 -8.22 -4.03
CA ARG A 156 -10.70 -9.65 -4.27
C ARG A 156 -12.21 -9.83 -4.34
N PRO A 157 -12.74 -10.44 -5.42
CA PRO A 157 -14.16 -10.70 -5.47
C PRO A 157 -14.54 -11.24 -4.10
N SER A 158 -15.44 -10.54 -3.42
CA SER A 158 -16.00 -10.98 -2.16
C SER A 158 -16.45 -12.44 -2.35
N GLU A 159 -16.58 -13.18 -1.25
CA GLU A 159 -17.22 -14.50 -1.29
C GLU A 159 -18.62 -14.47 -1.97
N ASP A 160 -19.14 -13.27 -2.28
CA ASP A 160 -20.39 -12.95 -2.97
C ASP A 160 -20.27 -12.56 -4.46
N THR A 161 -19.10 -12.67 -5.13
CA THR A 161 -19.22 -13.01 -6.56
C THR A 161 -19.80 -14.41 -6.60
N PRO A 162 -20.97 -14.65 -7.24
CA PRO A 162 -21.50 -15.99 -7.29
C PRO A 162 -20.42 -16.84 -7.97
N SER A 163 -19.78 -17.70 -7.18
CA SER A 163 -18.77 -18.63 -7.70
C SER A 163 -19.34 -19.50 -8.82
N TRP A 164 -20.65 -19.50 -8.95
CA TRP A 164 -21.48 -20.04 -10.01
C TRP A 164 -21.86 -18.96 -11.03
N LEU A 165 -21.24 -18.99 -12.21
CA LEU A 165 -21.59 -18.13 -13.34
C LEU A 165 -22.52 -18.87 -14.30
N SER A 166 -23.43 -18.18 -14.98
CA SER A 166 -24.15 -18.80 -16.09
C SER A 166 -23.19 -19.23 -17.20
N VAL A 167 -23.56 -20.22 -18.01
CA VAL A 167 -22.72 -20.63 -19.14
C VAL A 167 -22.41 -19.44 -20.06
N LYS A 168 -23.37 -18.52 -20.26
CA LYS A 168 -23.18 -17.31 -21.08
C LYS A 168 -22.19 -16.33 -20.43
N GLU A 169 -22.32 -16.08 -19.12
CA GLU A 169 -21.36 -15.26 -18.38
C GLU A 169 -19.96 -15.87 -18.39
N ALA A 170 -19.83 -17.18 -18.18
CA ALA A 170 -18.54 -17.85 -18.21
C ALA A 170 -17.86 -17.76 -19.59
N VAL A 171 -18.63 -17.80 -20.68
CA VAL A 171 -18.11 -17.57 -22.03
C VAL A 171 -17.57 -16.14 -22.16
N ALA A 172 -18.33 -15.14 -21.72
CA ALA A 172 -17.93 -13.74 -21.78
C ALA A 172 -16.70 -13.44 -20.91
N THR A 173 -16.67 -13.99 -19.69
CA THR A 173 -15.61 -13.73 -18.71
C THR A 173 -14.30 -14.46 -19.02
N PHE A 174 -14.36 -15.69 -19.53
CA PHE A 174 -13.16 -16.52 -19.75
C PHE A 174 -12.76 -16.66 -21.23
N GLY A 175 -13.54 -16.13 -22.17
CA GLY A 175 -13.27 -16.22 -23.61
C GLY A 175 -13.30 -17.66 -24.16
N LEU A 176 -13.91 -18.60 -23.43
CA LEU A 176 -14.03 -20.00 -23.86
C LEU A 176 -15.26 -20.19 -24.73
N PRO A 177 -15.17 -20.94 -25.85
CA PRO A 177 -16.36 -21.26 -26.65
C PRO A 177 -17.39 -22.03 -25.83
N GLU A 178 -18.68 -21.71 -25.98
CA GLU A 178 -19.78 -22.36 -25.25
C GLU A 178 -19.77 -23.89 -25.43
N ARG A 179 -19.48 -24.38 -26.64
CA ARG A 179 -19.31 -25.81 -26.95
C ARG A 179 -18.28 -26.49 -26.04
N THR A 180 -17.20 -25.78 -25.69
CA THR A 180 -16.10 -26.29 -24.86
C THR A 180 -16.54 -26.38 -23.41
N LEU A 181 -17.22 -25.35 -22.89
CA LEU A 181 -17.78 -25.36 -21.53
C LEU A 181 -18.85 -26.44 -21.38
N ARG A 182 -19.77 -26.58 -22.35
CA ARG A 182 -20.76 -27.67 -22.36
C ARG A 182 -20.10 -29.06 -22.38
N ARG A 183 -19.02 -29.23 -23.14
CA ARG A 183 -18.21 -30.47 -23.14
C ARG A 183 -17.58 -30.73 -21.77
N TYR A 184 -17.07 -29.71 -21.08
CA TYR A 184 -16.49 -29.87 -19.74
C TYR A 184 -17.53 -30.23 -18.68
N ILE A 185 -18.73 -29.65 -18.76
CA ILE A 185 -19.86 -30.00 -17.91
C ILE A 185 -20.23 -31.47 -18.13
N SER A 186 -20.40 -31.90 -19.39
CA SER A 186 -20.71 -33.29 -19.75
C SER A 186 -19.66 -34.29 -19.25
N GLN A 187 -18.38 -33.91 -19.32
CA GLN A 187 -17.25 -34.72 -18.86
C GLN A 187 -16.99 -34.61 -17.34
N ARG A 188 -17.86 -33.93 -16.58
CA ARG A 188 -17.70 -33.66 -15.12
C ARG A 188 -16.36 -33.01 -14.76
N LYS A 189 -15.78 -32.23 -15.67
CA LYS A 189 -14.51 -31.52 -15.47
C LYS A 189 -14.68 -30.16 -14.78
N VAL A 190 -15.88 -29.61 -14.83
CA VAL A 190 -16.28 -28.35 -14.19
C VAL A 190 -17.54 -28.64 -13.40
N ARG A 191 -17.58 -28.25 -12.13
CA ARG A 191 -18.80 -28.37 -11.33
C ARG A 191 -19.90 -27.51 -11.95
N SER A 192 -21.08 -28.09 -12.09
CA SER A 192 -22.25 -27.44 -12.69
C SER A 192 -23.50 -27.72 -11.86
N ARG A 193 -24.37 -26.74 -11.69
CA ARG A 193 -25.72 -26.91 -11.12
C ARG A 193 -26.77 -26.27 -12.01
N LEU A 194 -28.03 -26.65 -11.83
CA LEU A 194 -29.16 -26.07 -12.56
C LEU A 194 -29.99 -25.27 -11.56
N GLU A 195 -30.22 -24.00 -11.84
CA GLU A 195 -30.93 -23.06 -10.98
C GLU A 195 -31.83 -22.22 -11.89
N ASP A 196 -33.14 -22.21 -11.64
CA ASP A 196 -34.15 -21.51 -12.46
C ASP A 196 -34.01 -21.72 -13.99
N ARG A 197 -33.83 -22.99 -14.40
CA ARG A 197 -33.62 -23.40 -15.82
C ARG A 197 -32.33 -22.86 -16.46
N VAL A 198 -31.47 -22.19 -15.70
CA VAL A 198 -30.15 -21.72 -16.13
C VAL A 198 -29.09 -22.68 -15.61
N ARG A 199 -28.18 -23.10 -16.49
CA ARG A 199 -27.01 -23.89 -16.09
C ARG A 199 -25.93 -22.95 -15.58
N LEU A 200 -25.53 -23.14 -14.33
CA LEU A 200 -24.43 -22.43 -13.70
C LEU A 200 -23.17 -23.31 -13.63
N VAL A 201 -22.00 -22.70 -13.73
CA VAL A 201 -20.67 -23.33 -13.70
C VAL A 201 -19.79 -22.68 -12.64
N TYR A 202 -19.00 -23.50 -11.93
CA TYR A 202 -18.10 -22.99 -10.91
C TYR A 202 -16.86 -22.32 -11.54
N ALA A 203 -16.76 -21.01 -11.40
CA ALA A 203 -15.76 -20.14 -12.03
C ALA A 203 -14.31 -20.54 -11.74
N ASN A 204 -14.04 -21.00 -10.51
CA ASN A 204 -12.69 -21.39 -10.09
C ASN A 204 -12.22 -22.73 -10.71
N ASP A 205 -13.13 -23.58 -11.19
CA ASP A 205 -12.76 -24.81 -11.91
C ASP A 205 -12.28 -24.50 -13.35
N ILE A 206 -12.37 -23.24 -13.79
CA ILE A 206 -11.99 -22.77 -15.13
C ILE A 206 -10.62 -22.04 -15.11
N ARG A 207 -10.09 -21.65 -13.93
CA ARG A 207 -8.81 -20.92 -13.77
C ARG A 207 -7.60 -21.87 -13.50
N PRO A 208 -6.42 -21.65 -14.13
CA PRO A 208 -5.15 -22.15 -13.59
C PRO A 208 -4.87 -21.52 -12.22
N PRO A 209 -4.30 -22.24 -11.23
CA PRO A 209 -3.76 -21.60 -10.04
C PRO A 209 -2.50 -20.80 -10.38
N GLU A 210 -2.29 -19.65 -9.74
CA GLU A 210 -1.09 -18.81 -9.95
C GLU A 210 0.21 -19.56 -9.60
N ASN A 211 1.27 -19.30 -10.38
CA ASN A 211 2.59 -19.85 -10.13
C ASN A 211 3.23 -19.14 -8.93
N ASP A 212 3.40 -19.84 -7.82
CA ASP A 212 4.18 -19.33 -6.68
C ASP A 212 5.68 -19.50 -6.97
N LYS A 213 6.36 -18.38 -7.28
CA LYS A 213 7.80 -18.33 -7.62
C LYS A 213 8.68 -19.04 -6.59
N LYS A 214 8.23 -19.21 -5.33
CA LYS A 214 9.00 -19.87 -4.26
C LYS A 214 8.72 -21.37 -4.12
N GLN A 215 7.51 -21.86 -4.43
CA GLN A 215 7.12 -23.25 -4.14
C GLN A 215 7.11 -24.16 -5.37
N GLY A 216 6.86 -23.62 -6.56
CA GLY A 216 6.78 -24.42 -7.78
C GLY A 216 5.94 -23.77 -8.88
N ARG A 217 5.85 -24.45 -10.02
CA ARG A 217 5.13 -23.95 -11.20
C ARG A 217 4.23 -25.01 -11.82
N TRP A 218 3.13 -24.55 -12.41
CA TRP A 218 2.29 -25.36 -13.29
C TRP A 218 2.91 -25.44 -14.67
N VAL A 219 3.06 -26.67 -15.18
CA VAL A 219 3.64 -26.94 -16.48
C VAL A 219 2.76 -27.95 -17.23
N ASP A 220 2.80 -27.95 -18.55
CA ASP A 220 2.09 -28.96 -19.33
C ASP A 220 2.67 -30.36 -19.12
N VAL A 221 1.86 -31.39 -19.39
CA VAL A 221 2.29 -32.79 -19.23
C VAL A 221 3.53 -33.12 -20.06
N LYS A 222 3.69 -32.50 -21.24
CA LYS A 222 4.85 -32.72 -22.11
C LYS A 222 6.15 -32.18 -21.52
N SER A 223 6.17 -30.95 -21.04
CA SER A 223 7.37 -30.41 -20.38
C SER A 223 7.60 -31.03 -19.00
N ALA A 224 6.56 -31.58 -18.37
CA ALA A 224 6.70 -32.33 -17.12
C ALA A 224 7.52 -33.63 -17.31
N VAL A 225 7.54 -34.23 -18.51
CA VAL A 225 8.35 -35.45 -18.81
C VAL A 225 9.83 -35.21 -18.50
N SER A 226 10.40 -34.10 -18.99
CA SER A 226 11.79 -33.74 -18.73
C SER A 226 12.07 -33.35 -17.27
N LEU A 227 11.07 -32.83 -16.56
CA LEU A 227 11.23 -32.35 -15.19
C LEU A 227 11.11 -33.48 -14.15
N PHE A 228 10.27 -34.49 -14.39
CA PHE A 228 10.10 -35.64 -13.50
C PHE A 228 10.99 -36.84 -13.89
N GLY A 229 11.59 -36.84 -15.08
CA GLY A 229 12.34 -38.00 -15.59
C GLY A 229 11.45 -39.23 -15.83
N MET A 230 10.14 -39.02 -16.08
CA MET A 230 9.14 -40.07 -16.21
C MET A 230 8.42 -40.00 -17.55
N SER A 231 8.03 -41.15 -18.12
CA SER A 231 7.22 -41.18 -19.34
C SER A 231 5.85 -40.49 -19.15
N GLU A 232 5.29 -39.93 -20.22
CA GLU A 232 3.96 -39.31 -20.18
C GLU A 232 2.87 -40.28 -19.68
N ARG A 233 2.97 -41.58 -20.03
CA ARG A 233 2.05 -42.62 -19.53
C ARG A 233 2.15 -42.76 -18.01
N THR A 234 3.37 -42.75 -17.48
CA THR A 234 3.64 -42.83 -16.04
C THR A 234 3.10 -41.60 -15.31
N ILE A 235 3.30 -40.40 -15.86
CA ILE A 235 2.79 -39.15 -15.29
C ILE A 235 1.25 -39.19 -15.26
N ARG A 236 0.60 -39.57 -16.37
CA ARG A 236 -0.86 -39.71 -16.42
C ARG A 236 -1.39 -40.73 -15.40
N ARG A 237 -0.70 -41.84 -15.19
CA ARG A 237 -1.02 -42.85 -14.15
C ARG A 237 -0.86 -42.28 -12.74
N HIS A 238 0.17 -41.48 -12.48
CA HIS A 238 0.35 -40.84 -11.17
C HIS A 238 -0.69 -39.76 -10.89
N ILE A 239 -1.15 -39.06 -11.93
CA ILE A 239 -2.28 -38.13 -11.83
C ILE A 239 -3.56 -38.89 -11.47
N SER A 240 -3.85 -40.02 -12.14
CA SER A 240 -5.05 -40.82 -11.81
C SER A 240 -4.99 -41.44 -10.41
N GLN A 241 -3.78 -41.73 -9.92
CA GLN A 241 -3.54 -42.23 -8.55
C GLN A 241 -3.47 -41.11 -7.50
N GLY A 242 -3.65 -39.84 -7.88
CA GLY A 242 -3.60 -38.70 -6.95
C GLY A 242 -2.21 -38.33 -6.41
N LYS A 243 -1.14 -38.97 -6.90
CA LYS A 243 0.24 -38.73 -6.47
C LYS A 243 0.82 -37.41 -6.98
N ILE A 244 0.23 -36.86 -8.04
CA ILE A 244 0.66 -35.62 -8.70
C ILE A 244 -0.52 -34.65 -8.78
N LYS A 245 -0.33 -33.42 -8.27
CA LYS A 245 -1.33 -32.34 -8.39
C LYS A 245 -1.50 -31.96 -9.87
N SER A 246 -2.74 -31.94 -10.36
CA SER A 246 -3.06 -31.59 -11.74
C SER A 246 -4.22 -30.59 -11.82
N SER A 247 -4.22 -29.73 -12.84
CA SER A 247 -5.32 -28.80 -13.16
C SER A 247 -5.62 -28.86 -14.67
N LEU A 248 -6.83 -28.51 -15.07
CA LEU A 248 -7.27 -28.49 -16.47
C LEU A 248 -7.51 -27.06 -16.90
N VAL A 249 -6.71 -26.59 -17.87
CA VAL A 249 -6.71 -25.19 -18.31
C VAL A 249 -6.77 -25.19 -19.82
N ASN A 250 -7.79 -24.56 -20.39
CA ASN A 250 -8.03 -24.52 -21.84
C ASN A 250 -7.99 -25.92 -22.50
N GLY A 251 -8.42 -26.95 -21.77
CA GLY A 251 -8.48 -28.33 -22.26
C GLY A 251 -7.14 -29.07 -22.26
N LYS A 252 -6.06 -28.39 -21.88
CA LYS A 252 -4.76 -28.97 -21.64
C LYS A 252 -4.62 -29.28 -20.15
N ARG A 253 -4.11 -30.46 -19.84
CA ARG A 253 -3.83 -30.83 -18.45
C ARG A 253 -2.47 -30.26 -18.06
N LEU A 254 -2.46 -29.48 -17.00
CA LEU A 254 -1.27 -28.96 -16.35
C LEU A 254 -0.97 -29.79 -15.10
N VAL A 255 0.30 -29.87 -14.77
CA VAL A 255 0.86 -30.60 -13.65
C VAL A 255 1.69 -29.64 -12.81
N TYR A 256 1.53 -29.72 -11.49
CA TYR A 256 2.33 -28.92 -10.58
C TYR A 256 3.69 -29.56 -10.36
N VAL A 257 4.76 -28.81 -10.62
CA VAL A 257 6.14 -29.20 -10.38
C VAL A 257 6.68 -28.35 -9.23
N LYS A 258 7.03 -28.99 -8.12
CA LYS A 258 7.74 -28.32 -7.02
C LYS A 258 9.16 -27.97 -7.48
N ASN A 259 9.65 -26.78 -7.13
CA ASN A 259 11.06 -26.47 -7.32
C ASN A 259 11.87 -27.37 -6.37
N GLN A 260 12.64 -28.33 -6.90
CA GLN A 260 13.54 -29.10 -6.05
C GLN A 260 14.61 -28.16 -5.49
N GLN A 261 14.71 -28.08 -4.16
CA GLN A 261 15.87 -27.50 -3.51
C GLN A 261 17.09 -28.29 -3.99
N LYS A 262 18.00 -27.64 -4.70
CA LYS A 262 19.32 -28.21 -5.01
C LYS A 262 20.05 -28.41 -3.67
N ASN A 263 19.92 -29.58 -3.06
CA ASN A 263 20.80 -30.04 -2.00
C ASN A 263 21.93 -30.88 -2.62
N THR A 264 23.11 -30.24 -2.63
CA THR A 264 24.49 -30.74 -2.44
C THR A 264 25.06 -31.89 -3.29
N ALA A 265 26.04 -31.54 -4.12
CA ALA A 265 27.36 -32.16 -4.34
C ALA A 265 28.05 -31.28 -5.41
N THR A 266 29.18 -30.62 -5.20
CA THR A 266 30.53 -31.07 -4.77
C THR A 266 31.31 -29.83 -4.35
#